data_AF-A0AA39DTE2-F1
#
_entry.id   AF-A0AA39DTE2-F1
#
_cell.length_a   1.000
_cell.length_b   1.000
_cell.length_c   1.000
_cell.angle_alpha   90.00
_cell.angle_beta   90.00
_cell.angle_gamma   90.00
#
_symmetry.space_group_name_H-M   'P 1'
#
loop_
_entity.id
_entity.type
_entity.pdbx_description
1 polymer ?
#
loop_
_entity_poly.entity_id
_entity_poly.type
_entity_poly.pdbx_seq_one_letter_code
_entity_poly.pdbx_strand_id
1 'polypeptide(L)'
;MLSAAFDLKSGQLILVALLLMIGAFYSGTFFGNNSPIYVPQSTSNSSFYSSSSPSSSGSSRFTNRVALTYRKTPLLISEFGVDVCPLEFNEYIPCHDVSYVNTLRSSLDLSRREELERHCPPLEKRLFCLVPPPKDYKIPIRWPSSRDYVWRSNVNHTHLAEVKGGQNWVHEMNQLWWFPGGGTHFKHGAPEYIQRLGNMTTNETGDLRSAGVFQVLDVGCGVASFSAYLLPLDIQTMSFAPKDGHENQIQFALERGIGAMISAISTKQLPYPSNSFEMVHCSRCRVDWHENDGILLKELDRLLRYNGYFVYSAPPAYRKDKDFPIIWDKLVNLTSAMCWKLIARKVQTAIWIKQENQSCLLHNAEQNLFNVCDPDYDSGTSWNKPLRNCIILGTSRSDSQKLPPRPERLSVYSGGLNAIGINEERFISDTIFWQDQVSHYYRLMNVNKTDIRNVMDMNALIGGFAVALNTFPVWVMNVVPASMNNSLSAIYDRGLIGAFHDWCEPFSTYPRTYDLLHANHLFSHYQNHGEGCLLEDIMLEMDRILRPQGFIIIRDSEQITSRITDVAPKFLWEVESHLLENEQKKMDSVLIARKKFWAIL
;
A
#
# COMPACT_ATOMS: atom_id res chain seq x y z
N MET A 1 -5.86 -69.97 -14.10
CA MET A 1 -4.90 -69.68 -13.00
C MET A 1 -4.80 -68.17 -12.89
N LEU A 2 -5.17 -67.43 -11.85
CA LEU A 2 -5.65 -67.70 -10.49
C LEU A 2 -6.82 -66.72 -10.23
N SER A 3 -7.88 -67.21 -9.59
CA SER A 3 -8.85 -66.37 -8.86
C SER A 3 -8.22 -66.04 -7.51
N ALA A 4 -8.03 -64.76 -7.19
CA ALA A 4 -7.65 -64.31 -5.85
C ALA A 4 -8.88 -63.68 -5.20
N ALA A 5 -9.51 -64.45 -4.31
CA ALA A 5 -10.58 -64.00 -3.44
C ALA A 5 -10.05 -62.88 -2.53
N PHE A 6 -10.65 -61.70 -2.61
CA PHE A 6 -10.52 -60.68 -1.57
C PHE A 6 -11.18 -61.24 -0.31
N ASP A 7 -10.38 -61.58 0.70
CA ASP A 7 -10.86 -62.07 1.98
C ASP A 7 -11.68 -60.98 2.68
N LEU A 8 -12.98 -61.22 2.81
CA LEU A 8 -13.96 -60.32 3.41
C LEU A 8 -13.54 -59.87 4.82
N LYS A 9 -12.77 -60.70 5.54
CA LYS A 9 -12.23 -60.37 6.87
C LYS A 9 -11.18 -59.27 6.83
N SER A 10 -10.36 -59.20 5.77
CA SER A 10 -9.33 -58.18 5.64
C SER A 10 -9.91 -56.80 5.32
N GLY A 11 -11.02 -56.75 4.56
CA GLY A 11 -11.76 -55.52 4.29
C GLY A 11 -12.45 -54.94 5.53
N GLN A 12 -13.02 -55.79 6.38
CA GLN A 12 -13.64 -55.35 7.63
C GLN A 12 -12.62 -54.81 8.64
N LEU A 13 -11.44 -55.42 8.75
CA LEU A 13 -10.36 -54.94 9.62
C LEU A 13 -9.85 -53.55 9.21
N ILE A 14 -9.72 -53.30 7.90
CA ILE A 14 -9.30 -51.98 7.39
C ILE A 14 -10.37 -50.92 7.68
N LEU A 15 -11.65 -51.26 7.55
CA LEU A 15 -12.76 -50.34 7.82
C LEU A 15 -12.84 -49.99 9.33
N VAL A 16 -12.65 -50.97 10.21
CA VAL A 16 -12.62 -50.76 11.67
C VAL A 16 -11.41 -49.91 12.08
N ALA A 17 -10.24 -50.13 11.48
CA ALA A 17 -9.06 -49.30 11.73
C ALA A 17 -9.27 -47.85 11.29
N LEU A 18 -9.90 -47.62 10.12
CA LEU A 18 -10.25 -46.28 9.63
C LEU A 18 -11.25 -45.58 10.54
N LEU A 19 -12.27 -46.30 11.03
CA LEU A 19 -13.26 -45.75 11.96
C LEU A 19 -12.65 -45.42 13.33
N LEU A 20 -11.71 -46.23 13.83
CA LEU A 20 -10.97 -45.94 15.07
C LEU A 20 -10.05 -44.73 14.93
N MET A 21 -9.38 -44.57 13.79
CA MET A 21 -8.53 -43.41 13.50
C MET A 21 -9.35 -42.11 13.42
N ILE A 22 -10.52 -42.16 12.78
CA ILE A 22 -11.44 -41.02 12.72
C ILE A 22 -11.99 -40.71 14.12
N GLY A 23 -12.39 -41.74 14.88
CA GLY A 23 -12.86 -41.58 16.26
C GLY A 23 -11.82 -40.94 17.18
N ALA A 24 -10.56 -41.38 17.10
CA ALA A 24 -9.46 -40.83 17.89
C ALA A 24 -9.13 -39.37 17.54
N PHE A 25 -9.21 -39.02 16.24
CA PHE A 25 -9.00 -37.65 15.76
C PHE A 25 -10.07 -36.68 16.28
N TYR A 26 -11.33 -37.11 16.33
CA TYR A 26 -12.43 -36.29 16.84
C TYR A 26 -12.55 -36.29 18.37
N SER A 27 -12.11 -37.34 19.07
CA SER A 27 -12.04 -37.31 20.55
C SER A 27 -10.91 -36.44 21.08
N GLY A 28 -9.79 -36.33 20.35
CA GLY A 28 -8.65 -35.48 20.72
C GLY A 28 -8.92 -33.98 20.59
N THR A 29 -9.93 -33.58 19.82
CA THR A 29 -10.33 -32.18 19.61
C THR A 29 -11.43 -31.72 20.56
N PHE A 30 -12.18 -32.63 21.19
CA PHE A 30 -13.26 -32.28 22.14
C PHE A 30 -12.84 -32.28 23.62
N PHE A 31 -11.70 -32.85 23.99
CA PHE A 31 -11.24 -32.94 25.40
C PHE A 31 -9.85 -32.32 25.68
N GLY A 32 -9.29 -31.55 24.74
CA GLY A 32 -8.02 -30.85 24.90
C GLY A 32 -8.15 -29.56 25.74
N ASN A 33 -8.32 -29.72 27.05
CA ASN A 33 -8.35 -28.64 28.02
C ASN A 33 -6.90 -28.30 28.45
N ASN A 34 -6.30 -27.23 27.93
CA ASN A 34 -4.99 -26.74 28.41
C ASN A 34 -5.12 -25.29 28.91
N SER A 35 -5.56 -25.17 30.15
CA SER A 35 -5.31 -24.00 30.99
C SER A 35 -3.84 -24.04 31.45
N PRO A 36 -3.07 -22.94 31.39
CA PRO A 36 -1.76 -22.92 32.01
C PRO A 36 -1.90 -22.76 33.52
N ILE A 37 -1.55 -23.82 34.25
CA ILE A 37 -1.32 -23.82 35.70
C ILE A 37 0.02 -23.12 35.95
N TYR A 38 0.00 -21.92 36.53
CA TYR A 38 1.16 -21.32 37.17
C TYR A 38 1.00 -21.45 38.69
N VAL A 39 1.88 -22.24 39.31
CA VAL A 39 2.07 -22.29 40.75
C VAL A 39 3.05 -21.16 41.15
N PRO A 40 2.75 -20.37 42.19
CA PRO A 40 3.63 -19.30 42.63
C PRO A 40 4.82 -19.87 43.41
N GLN A 41 6.04 -19.50 43.01
CA GLN A 41 7.22 -19.74 43.84
C GLN A 41 7.78 -18.39 44.32
N SER A 42 7.62 -18.20 45.63
CA SER A 42 8.13 -17.10 46.43
C SER A 42 9.56 -17.40 46.88
N THR A 43 10.50 -16.50 46.58
CA THR A 43 11.79 -16.24 47.29
C THR A 43 12.53 -15.18 46.46
N SER A 44 13.22 -14.16 46.95
CA SER A 44 13.44 -13.56 48.27
C SER A 44 14.23 -12.28 47.98
N ASN A 45 13.98 -11.22 48.75
CA ASN A 45 14.66 -9.94 48.66
C ASN A 45 16.18 -10.05 48.71
N SER A 46 16.89 -9.32 47.84
CA SER A 46 18.16 -8.70 48.20
C SER A 46 18.32 -7.39 47.43
N SER A 47 18.06 -6.31 48.15
CA SER A 47 18.38 -4.93 47.78
C SER A 47 19.89 -4.74 47.70
N PHE A 48 20.41 -4.38 46.53
CA PHE A 48 21.73 -3.75 46.41
C PHE A 48 21.54 -2.32 45.94
N TYR A 49 21.73 -1.39 46.88
CA TYR A 49 21.94 0.02 46.61
C TYR A 49 23.33 0.19 45.97
N SER A 50 23.40 0.76 44.77
CA SER A 50 24.63 1.40 44.30
C SER A 50 24.32 2.84 43.90
N SER A 51 24.75 3.75 44.76
CA SER A 51 24.83 5.19 44.54
C SER A 51 25.89 5.52 43.49
N SER A 52 25.54 6.30 42.47
CA SER A 52 26.51 7.03 41.66
C SER A 52 25.96 8.42 41.33
N SER A 53 26.65 9.42 41.86
CA SER A 53 26.41 10.86 41.73
C SER A 53 26.61 11.37 40.28
N PRO A 54 26.09 12.57 39.94
CA PRO A 54 25.87 12.98 38.56
C PRO A 54 27.02 13.80 37.97
N SER A 55 27.28 13.63 36.68
CA SER A 55 28.04 14.60 35.88
C SER A 55 27.39 14.86 34.52
N SER A 56 27.04 16.13 34.35
CA SER A 56 26.63 16.93 33.18
C SER A 56 26.84 16.38 31.76
N SER A 57 25.76 16.27 30.99
CA SER A 57 25.39 17.22 29.91
C SER A 57 23.96 16.92 29.44
N GLY A 58 23.16 17.96 29.19
CA GLY A 58 21.69 17.91 29.12
C GLY A 58 21.11 17.10 27.98
N SER A 59 20.94 15.78 28.18
CA SER A 59 19.94 14.98 27.48
C SER A 59 18.77 14.78 28.43
N SER A 60 17.65 15.45 28.20
CA SER A 60 16.38 15.01 28.77
C SER A 60 16.04 13.65 28.14
N ARG A 61 16.55 12.56 28.76
CA ARG A 61 16.17 11.19 28.38
C ARG A 61 14.73 10.97 28.87
N PHE A 62 13.77 11.30 28.02
CA PHE A 62 12.39 10.85 28.19
C PHE A 62 12.39 9.34 28.50
N THR A 63 11.64 8.95 29.53
CA THR A 63 11.50 7.56 29.98
C THR A 63 10.13 7.06 29.53
N ASN A 64 9.90 7.07 28.21
CA ASN A 64 8.66 6.64 27.60
C ASN A 64 8.26 5.28 28.18
N ARG A 65 7.10 5.20 28.81
CA ARG A 65 6.67 4.00 29.52
C ARG A 65 6.01 3.06 28.53
N VAL A 66 6.13 1.75 28.77
CA VAL A 66 5.35 0.77 28.01
C VAL A 66 3.96 0.72 28.63
N ALA A 67 2.98 1.28 27.92
CA ALA A 67 1.59 1.34 28.36
C ALA A 67 0.66 1.49 27.16
N LEU A 68 -0.52 0.88 27.26
CA LEU A 68 -1.58 1.09 26.28
C LEU A 68 -2.34 2.36 26.63
N THR A 69 -2.17 3.38 25.80
CA THR A 69 -2.87 4.67 25.92
C THR A 69 -3.77 4.90 24.73
N TYR A 70 -4.84 5.65 24.98
CA TYR A 70 -5.84 6.01 23.98
C TYR A 70 -5.90 7.52 23.82
N ARG A 71 -6.38 7.95 22.66
CA ARG A 71 -6.56 9.37 22.37
C ARG A 71 -7.66 9.96 23.26
N LYS A 72 -7.33 11.03 23.98
CA LYS A 72 -8.24 11.75 24.91
C LYS A 72 -8.45 13.18 24.46
N THR A 73 -9.58 13.78 24.80
CA THR A 73 -9.87 15.20 24.54
C THR A 73 -10.09 15.92 25.88
N PRO A 74 -9.25 16.92 26.26
CA PRO A 74 -8.13 17.46 25.50
C PRO A 74 -6.93 16.49 25.44
N LEU A 75 -6.08 16.65 24.41
CA LEU A 75 -4.86 15.87 24.29
C LEU A 75 -3.83 16.34 25.33
N LEU A 76 -3.23 15.39 26.04
CA LEU A 76 -2.15 15.66 26.99
C LEU A 76 -0.99 14.72 26.71
N ILE A 77 0.16 15.27 26.33
CA ILE A 77 1.41 14.50 26.25
C ILE A 77 2.09 14.55 27.61
N SER A 78 2.34 13.37 28.18
CA SER A 78 3.07 13.19 29.44
C SER A 78 4.42 13.90 29.45
N GLU A 79 4.86 14.34 30.63
CA GLU A 79 6.20 14.88 30.85
C GLU A 79 7.30 13.84 30.55
N PHE A 80 6.97 12.55 30.65
CA PHE A 80 7.87 11.43 30.36
C PHE A 80 7.95 11.07 28.87
N GLY A 81 7.21 11.75 27.99
CA GLY A 81 7.13 11.45 26.56
C GLY A 81 5.82 10.74 26.17
N VAL A 82 5.67 10.43 24.89
CA VAL A 82 4.54 9.61 24.40
C VAL A 82 4.78 8.15 24.79
N ASP A 83 3.83 7.50 25.43
CA ASP A 83 3.99 6.10 25.84
C ASP A 83 4.25 5.18 24.64
N VAL A 84 4.92 4.06 24.87
CA VAL A 84 5.19 3.02 23.88
C VAL A 84 4.13 1.93 24.00
N CYS A 85 3.53 1.53 22.89
CA CYS A 85 2.54 0.45 22.92
C CYS A 85 3.21 -0.87 23.35
N PRO A 86 2.47 -1.78 23.99
CA PRO A 86 2.96 -3.14 24.24
C PRO A 86 3.42 -3.85 22.96
N LEU A 87 4.36 -4.80 23.08
CA LEU A 87 5.05 -5.43 21.94
C LEU A 87 4.09 -6.17 20.99
N GLU A 88 2.96 -6.69 21.48
CA GLU A 88 1.92 -7.32 20.67
C GLU A 88 1.29 -6.37 19.63
N PHE A 89 1.42 -5.05 19.80
CA PHE A 89 0.96 -4.03 18.85
C PHE A 89 2.01 -3.67 17.79
N ASN A 90 3.13 -4.40 17.68
CA ASN A 90 4.22 -4.04 16.75
C ASN A 90 3.78 -3.99 15.26
N GLU A 91 2.71 -4.68 14.87
CA GLU A 91 2.10 -4.63 13.52
C GLU A 91 0.75 -3.89 13.50
N TYR A 92 0.47 -3.05 14.49
CA TYR A 92 -0.80 -2.33 14.60
C TYR A 92 -1.02 -1.37 13.42
N ILE A 93 -2.14 -1.55 12.73
CA ILE A 93 -2.60 -0.71 11.62
C ILE A 93 -4.01 -0.25 11.99
N PRO A 94 -4.19 1.00 12.45
CA PRO A 94 -5.43 1.40 13.13
C PRO A 94 -6.70 1.12 12.34
N CYS A 95 -6.71 1.49 11.05
CA CYS A 95 -7.91 1.36 10.22
C CYS A 95 -8.05 -0.01 9.53
N HIS A 96 -7.16 -0.96 9.84
CA HIS A 96 -7.20 -2.35 9.40
C HIS A 96 -7.01 -3.27 10.62
N ASP A 97 -7.49 -2.84 11.78
CA ASP A 97 -7.47 -3.64 12.98
C ASP A 97 -8.59 -4.69 12.92
N VAL A 98 -8.19 -5.95 12.87
CA VAL A 98 -9.12 -7.09 12.80
C VAL A 98 -10.03 -7.12 14.03
N SER A 99 -9.52 -6.72 15.20
CA SER A 99 -10.30 -6.72 16.43
C SER A 99 -11.45 -5.71 16.36
N TYR A 100 -11.16 -4.49 15.89
CA TYR A 100 -12.16 -3.45 15.68
C TYR A 100 -13.13 -3.78 14.54
N VAL A 101 -12.64 -4.22 13.38
CA VAL A 101 -13.49 -4.61 12.24
C VAL A 101 -14.47 -5.72 12.62
N ASN A 102 -14.05 -6.66 13.48
CA ASN A 102 -14.93 -7.71 14.00
C ASN A 102 -16.14 -7.14 14.77
N THR A 103 -15.97 -6.01 15.47
CA THR A 103 -17.09 -5.36 16.17
C THR A 103 -18.11 -4.73 15.23
N LEU A 104 -17.71 -4.45 13.99
CA LEU A 104 -18.56 -3.87 12.95
C LEU A 104 -19.24 -4.93 12.08
N ARG A 105 -18.96 -6.24 12.27
CA ARG A 105 -19.43 -7.30 11.37
C ARG A 105 -20.94 -7.31 11.12
N SER A 106 -21.76 -6.91 12.09
CA SER A 106 -23.22 -6.86 11.93
C SER A 106 -23.71 -5.70 11.07
N SER A 107 -22.90 -4.64 10.88
CA SER A 107 -23.24 -3.48 10.05
C SER A 107 -22.59 -3.50 8.67
N LEU A 108 -21.65 -4.42 8.42
CA LEU A 108 -20.92 -4.52 7.16
C LEU A 108 -21.60 -5.48 6.19
N ASP A 109 -21.57 -5.14 4.90
CA ASP A 109 -21.97 -6.05 3.83
C ASP A 109 -20.84 -7.05 3.51
N LEU A 110 -20.87 -8.20 4.20
CA LEU A 110 -19.93 -9.29 3.99
C LEU A 110 -20.05 -9.94 2.61
N SER A 111 -21.19 -9.81 1.92
CA SER A 111 -21.35 -10.30 0.54
C SER A 111 -20.53 -9.48 -0.44
N ARG A 112 -20.38 -8.19 -0.15
CA ARG A 112 -19.55 -7.24 -0.89
C ARG A 112 -18.10 -7.21 -0.42
N ARG A 113 -17.75 -7.97 0.63
CA ARG A 113 -16.43 -8.02 1.26
C ARG A 113 -16.02 -6.72 1.96
N GLU A 114 -16.99 -5.97 2.50
CA GLU A 114 -16.71 -4.70 3.18
C GLU A 114 -15.77 -4.84 4.38
N GLU A 115 -15.67 -6.03 4.99
CA GLU A 115 -14.74 -6.28 6.09
C GLU A 115 -13.26 -6.21 5.69
N LEU A 116 -12.94 -6.22 4.39
CA LEU A 116 -11.59 -6.03 3.87
C LEU A 116 -11.24 -4.56 3.65
N GLU A 117 -12.24 -3.66 3.66
CA GLU A 117 -12.01 -2.24 3.53
C GLU A 117 -11.41 -1.64 4.81
N ARG A 118 -10.95 -0.40 4.66
CA ARG A 118 -10.51 0.44 5.76
C ARG A 118 -11.70 0.81 6.66
N HIS A 119 -11.58 0.51 7.94
CA HIS A 119 -12.49 0.95 9.00
C HIS A 119 -11.70 1.53 10.17
N CYS A 120 -11.69 2.86 10.30
CA CYS A 120 -10.97 3.53 11.38
C CYS A 120 -11.79 3.53 12.68
N PRO A 121 -11.17 3.23 13.84
CA PRO A 121 -11.79 3.45 15.14
C PRO A 121 -12.17 4.92 15.34
N PRO A 122 -13.25 5.21 16.10
CA PRO A 122 -13.53 6.56 16.56
C PRO A 122 -12.39 7.05 17.46
N LEU A 123 -12.23 8.37 17.58
CA LEU A 123 -11.06 9.00 18.20
C LEU A 123 -10.73 8.40 19.56
N GLU A 124 -11.71 8.31 20.47
CA GLU A 124 -11.55 7.79 21.82
C GLU A 124 -11.11 6.32 21.91
N LYS A 125 -11.25 5.55 20.82
CA LYS A 125 -10.77 4.16 20.70
C LYS A 125 -9.44 4.06 19.96
N ARG A 126 -8.91 5.15 19.38
CA ARG A 126 -7.60 5.15 18.72
C ARG A 126 -6.50 5.12 19.77
N LEU A 127 -5.54 4.22 19.58
CA LEU A 127 -4.32 4.19 20.38
C LEU A 127 -3.51 5.47 20.20
N PHE A 128 -2.93 5.96 21.29
CA PHE A 128 -2.05 7.12 21.33
C PHE A 128 -0.71 6.75 22.00
N CYS A 129 -0.03 5.77 21.41
CA CYS A 129 1.28 5.28 21.85
C CYS A 129 2.17 4.97 20.63
N LEU A 130 3.49 5.05 20.81
CA LEU A 130 4.48 4.74 19.77
C LEU A 130 4.50 3.24 19.51
N VAL A 131 4.34 2.81 18.25
CA VAL A 131 4.32 1.40 17.89
C VAL A 131 5.75 0.82 17.94
N PRO A 132 6.04 -0.17 18.80
CA PRO A 132 7.38 -0.71 18.95
C PRO A 132 7.82 -1.51 17.72
N PRO A 133 9.13 -1.55 17.39
CA PRO A 133 9.64 -2.55 16.47
C PRO A 133 9.50 -3.97 17.07
N PRO A 134 9.42 -5.02 16.23
CA PRO A 134 9.40 -6.39 16.72
C PRO A 134 10.70 -6.76 17.44
N LYS A 135 10.66 -7.85 18.20
CA LYS A 135 11.86 -8.40 18.85
C LYS A 135 12.93 -8.73 17.80
N ASP A 136 14.18 -8.38 18.09
CA ASP A 136 15.33 -8.57 17.20
C ASP A 136 15.21 -7.86 15.83
N TYR A 137 14.42 -6.78 15.75
CA TYR A 137 14.35 -5.94 14.56
C TYR A 137 15.73 -5.46 14.14
N LYS A 138 15.98 -5.49 12.83
CA LYS A 138 17.22 -5.03 12.21
C LYS A 138 16.91 -3.88 11.27
N ILE A 139 17.88 -2.99 11.08
CA ILE A 139 17.79 -1.99 10.00
C ILE A 139 17.63 -2.74 8.66
N PRO A 140 16.68 -2.34 7.80
CA PRO A 140 16.40 -3.02 6.53
C PRO A 140 17.64 -3.14 5.65
N ILE A 141 17.69 -4.22 4.86
CA ILE A 141 18.74 -4.42 3.85
C ILE A 141 18.68 -3.28 2.84
N ARG A 142 19.84 -2.78 2.41
CA ARG A 142 19.91 -1.67 1.46
C ARG A 142 19.52 -2.12 0.04
N TRP A 143 18.92 -1.20 -0.72
CA TRP A 143 18.63 -1.41 -2.14
C TRP A 143 19.94 -1.50 -2.94
N PRO A 144 20.05 -2.36 -3.98
CA PRO A 144 19.01 -3.21 -4.57
C PRO A 144 18.83 -4.58 -3.92
N SER A 145 19.69 -4.96 -2.98
CA SER A 145 19.68 -6.29 -2.35
C SER A 145 18.37 -6.59 -1.62
N SER A 146 17.72 -5.56 -1.05
CA SER A 146 16.40 -5.70 -0.41
C SER A 146 15.30 -6.18 -1.35
N ARG A 147 15.44 -6.02 -2.66
CA ARG A 147 14.48 -6.58 -3.62
C ARG A 147 14.30 -8.08 -3.43
N ASP A 148 15.39 -8.79 -3.11
CA ASP A 148 15.41 -10.26 -3.08
C ASP A 148 15.62 -10.82 -1.68
N TYR A 149 16.03 -10.00 -0.71
CA TYR A 149 16.34 -10.44 0.65
C TYR A 149 15.76 -9.52 1.71
N VAL A 150 15.14 -10.11 2.73
CA VAL A 150 14.58 -9.39 3.91
C VAL A 150 14.98 -10.12 5.19
N TRP A 151 15.18 -9.41 6.29
CA TRP A 151 15.41 -10.03 7.60
C TRP A 151 14.16 -10.75 8.11
N ARG A 152 14.30 -12.01 8.55
CA ARG A 152 13.16 -12.75 9.12
C ARG A 152 12.61 -12.13 10.40
N SER A 153 13.47 -11.51 11.21
CA SER A 153 13.06 -10.82 12.44
C SER A 153 12.24 -9.55 12.20
N ASN A 154 12.31 -8.96 11.00
CA ASN A 154 11.52 -7.77 10.66
C ASN A 154 10.09 -8.13 10.23
N VAL A 155 9.91 -9.34 9.68
CA VAL A 155 8.63 -9.83 9.15
C VAL A 155 8.53 -11.32 9.49
N ASN A 156 8.07 -11.63 10.71
CA ASN A 156 8.10 -12.99 11.27
C ASN A 156 6.83 -13.78 10.93
N HIS A 157 6.63 -14.08 9.65
CA HIS A 157 5.47 -14.83 9.11
C HIS A 157 5.94 -16.14 8.47
N THR A 158 6.31 -17.13 9.29
CA THR A 158 6.87 -18.41 8.81
C THR A 158 5.86 -19.28 8.07
N HIS A 159 4.58 -19.18 8.43
CA HIS A 159 3.52 -20.00 7.86
C HIS A 159 3.18 -19.62 6.40
N LEU A 160 3.44 -18.37 5.97
CA LEU A 160 3.38 -17.98 4.57
C LEU A 160 4.36 -18.80 3.72
N ALA A 161 5.58 -19.02 4.20
CA ALA A 161 6.58 -19.83 3.51
C ALA A 161 6.17 -21.31 3.44
N GLU A 162 5.54 -21.84 4.48
CA GLU A 162 4.99 -23.20 4.49
C GLU A 162 3.86 -23.37 3.47
N VAL A 163 2.89 -22.44 3.43
CA VAL A 163 1.69 -22.53 2.59
C VAL A 163 1.94 -22.11 1.13
N LYS A 164 2.91 -21.22 0.89
CA LYS A 164 3.20 -20.65 -0.44
C LYS A 164 4.57 -21.06 -1.02
N GLY A 165 5.38 -21.83 -0.30
CA GLY A 165 6.70 -22.27 -0.75
C GLY A 165 6.66 -23.00 -2.12
N GLY A 166 5.63 -23.80 -2.38
CA GLY A 166 5.44 -24.50 -3.66
C GLY A 166 5.10 -23.60 -4.87
N GLN A 167 4.94 -22.29 -4.67
CA GLN A 167 4.74 -21.30 -5.72
C GLN A 167 5.98 -20.41 -5.93
N ASN A 168 7.07 -20.66 -5.21
CA ASN A 168 8.30 -19.88 -5.20
C ASN A 168 8.06 -18.39 -4.89
N TRP A 169 7.16 -18.09 -3.97
CA TRP A 169 6.92 -16.69 -3.56
C TRP A 169 8.03 -16.21 -2.63
N VAL A 170 8.38 -17.04 -1.65
CA VAL A 170 9.36 -16.74 -0.60
C VAL A 170 9.92 -18.05 -0.05
N HIS A 171 11.20 -18.05 0.32
CA HIS A 171 11.88 -19.18 0.93
C HIS A 171 12.68 -18.74 2.16
N GLU A 172 12.79 -19.62 3.15
CA GLU A 172 13.72 -19.42 4.27
C GLU A 172 15.17 -19.58 3.82
N MET A 173 16.03 -18.64 4.22
CA MET A 173 17.47 -18.70 3.99
C MET A 173 18.21 -18.17 5.23
N ASN A 174 18.54 -19.05 6.17
CA ASN A 174 19.19 -18.69 7.43
C ASN A 174 18.44 -17.58 8.18
N GLN A 175 18.99 -16.38 8.34
CA GLN A 175 18.33 -15.24 9.00
C GLN A 175 17.49 -14.37 8.03
N LEU A 176 17.39 -14.79 6.76
CA LEU A 176 16.76 -14.04 5.68
C LEU A 176 15.56 -14.78 5.10
N TRP A 177 14.61 -14.00 4.60
CA TRP A 177 13.66 -14.38 3.58
C TRP A 177 14.28 -14.13 2.21
N TRP A 178 14.16 -15.10 1.30
CA TRP A 178 14.60 -14.98 -0.09
C TRP A 178 13.42 -14.99 -1.05
N PHE A 179 13.39 -14.04 -1.98
CA PHE A 179 12.32 -13.86 -2.98
C PHE A 179 12.85 -14.14 -4.39
N PRO A 180 12.59 -15.33 -4.97
CA PRO A 180 13.11 -15.69 -6.30
C PRO A 180 12.31 -15.07 -7.45
N GLY A 181 11.30 -14.24 -7.15
CA GLY A 181 10.45 -13.61 -8.16
C GLY A 181 9.33 -14.51 -8.68
N GLY A 182 9.03 -15.62 -8.03
CA GLY A 182 7.93 -16.49 -8.39
C GLY A 182 6.55 -15.93 -8.00
N GLY A 183 5.52 -16.58 -8.55
CA GLY A 183 4.11 -16.22 -8.41
C GLY A 183 3.21 -17.39 -8.78
N THR A 184 1.91 -17.32 -8.47
CA THR A 184 0.97 -18.43 -8.79
C THR A 184 1.03 -18.85 -10.26
N HIS A 185 1.00 -17.88 -11.18
CA HIS A 185 0.98 -18.09 -12.63
C HIS A 185 2.36 -17.90 -13.29
N PHE A 186 3.40 -17.68 -12.50
CA PHE A 186 4.78 -17.47 -12.95
C PHE A 186 5.78 -18.07 -11.95
N LYS A 187 5.59 -19.36 -11.63
CA LYS A 187 6.37 -20.07 -10.61
C LYS A 187 7.88 -20.08 -10.88
N HIS A 188 8.28 -20.00 -12.14
CA HIS A 188 9.68 -20.01 -12.58
C HIS A 188 10.30 -18.60 -12.71
N GLY A 189 9.55 -17.56 -12.29
CA GLY A 189 10.03 -16.18 -12.25
C GLY A 189 9.16 -15.22 -13.05
N ALA A 190 9.06 -13.98 -12.57
CA ALA A 190 8.36 -12.89 -13.23
C ALA A 190 8.90 -12.50 -14.62
N PRO A 191 10.22 -12.59 -14.95
CA PRO A 191 10.73 -12.15 -16.25
C PRO A 191 10.07 -12.82 -17.46
N GLU A 192 9.94 -14.14 -17.45
CA GLU A 192 9.31 -14.90 -18.54
C GLU A 192 7.83 -14.51 -18.70
N TYR A 193 7.14 -14.29 -17.58
CA TYR A 193 5.76 -13.83 -17.59
C TYR A 193 5.62 -12.42 -18.14
N ILE A 194 6.45 -11.47 -17.72
CA ILE A 194 6.47 -10.09 -18.23
C ILE A 194 6.74 -10.09 -19.74
N GLN A 195 7.71 -10.86 -20.21
CA GLN A 195 8.01 -11.02 -21.64
C GLN A 195 6.81 -11.57 -22.40
N ARG A 196 6.15 -12.61 -21.87
CA ARG A 196 4.94 -13.17 -22.46
C ARG A 196 3.80 -12.16 -22.53
N LEU A 197 3.61 -11.33 -21.50
CA LEU A 197 2.63 -10.24 -21.54
C LEU A 197 2.96 -9.23 -22.65
N GLY A 198 4.22 -8.81 -22.76
CA GLY A 198 4.69 -7.94 -23.85
C GLY A 198 4.35 -8.51 -25.23
N ASN A 199 4.69 -9.77 -25.47
CA ASN A 199 4.40 -10.46 -26.72
C ASN A 199 2.89 -10.59 -27.00
N MET A 200 2.08 -10.91 -25.99
CA MET A 200 0.63 -11.01 -26.13
C MET A 200 -0.01 -9.64 -26.44
N THR A 201 0.52 -8.57 -25.90
CA THR A 201 -0.01 -7.21 -26.09
C THR A 201 0.40 -6.61 -27.44
N THR A 202 1.62 -6.89 -27.90
CA THR A 202 2.19 -6.31 -29.13
C THR A 202 2.09 -7.23 -30.35
N ASN A 203 1.37 -8.35 -30.26
CA ASN A 203 1.35 -9.39 -31.29
C ASN A 203 2.78 -9.84 -31.69
N GLU A 204 3.63 -10.08 -30.68
CA GLU A 204 5.00 -10.59 -30.79
C GLU A 204 6.01 -9.60 -31.42
N THR A 205 5.65 -8.31 -31.52
CA THR A 205 6.50 -7.27 -32.12
C THR A 205 7.33 -6.47 -31.11
N GLY A 206 7.08 -6.62 -29.79
CA GLY A 206 7.80 -5.87 -28.76
C GLY A 206 7.47 -6.25 -27.32
N ASP A 207 7.87 -5.39 -26.39
CA ASP A 207 7.67 -5.54 -24.94
C ASP A 207 6.50 -4.67 -24.42
N LEU A 208 6.29 -4.66 -23.10
CA LEU A 208 5.24 -3.83 -22.48
C LEU A 208 5.44 -2.33 -22.73
N ARG A 209 6.68 -1.84 -22.79
CA ARG A 209 6.95 -0.42 -23.09
C ARG A 209 6.62 -0.09 -24.53
N SER A 210 6.92 -1.00 -25.45
CA SER A 210 6.53 -0.91 -26.86
C SER A 210 5.01 -0.86 -27.03
N ALA A 211 4.27 -1.47 -26.09
CA ALA A 211 2.81 -1.36 -25.99
C ALA A 211 2.30 -0.06 -25.33
N GLY A 212 3.19 0.83 -24.89
CA GLY A 212 2.86 2.10 -24.23
C GLY A 212 2.62 2.00 -22.72
N VAL A 213 3.04 0.91 -22.06
CA VAL A 213 2.78 0.69 -20.63
C VAL A 213 3.91 1.27 -19.78
N PHE A 214 3.57 2.25 -18.93
CA PHE A 214 4.51 2.90 -18.02
C PHE A 214 4.03 2.93 -16.57
N GLN A 215 2.71 2.87 -16.34
CA GLN A 215 2.10 2.82 -15.02
C GLN A 215 1.14 1.64 -14.92
N VAL A 216 1.33 0.83 -13.87
CA VAL A 216 0.60 -0.41 -13.64
C VAL A 216 -0.09 -0.39 -12.28
N LEU A 217 -1.35 -0.81 -12.24
CA LEU A 217 -2.05 -1.16 -11.01
C LEU A 217 -2.01 -2.68 -10.83
N ASP A 218 -1.31 -3.17 -9.80
CA ASP A 218 -1.18 -4.61 -9.52
C ASP A 218 -2.14 -5.03 -8.39
N VAL A 219 -3.27 -5.62 -8.78
CA VAL A 219 -4.39 -5.98 -7.90
C VAL A 219 -4.15 -7.36 -7.29
N GLY A 220 -4.25 -7.47 -5.96
CA GLY A 220 -4.02 -8.73 -5.24
C GLY A 220 -2.59 -9.23 -5.45
N CYS A 221 -1.62 -8.32 -5.37
CA CYS A 221 -0.23 -8.50 -5.78
C CYS A 221 0.59 -9.52 -4.96
N GLY A 222 0.06 -9.95 -3.81
CA GLY A 222 0.78 -10.76 -2.84
C GLY A 222 2.05 -10.09 -2.35
N VAL A 223 3.21 -10.73 -2.53
CA VAL A 223 4.52 -10.17 -2.14
C VAL A 223 5.08 -9.18 -3.19
N ALA A 224 4.26 -8.78 -4.19
CA ALA A 224 4.60 -7.84 -5.27
C ALA A 224 5.77 -8.29 -6.17
N SER A 225 5.93 -9.59 -6.41
CA SER A 225 6.96 -10.12 -7.32
C SER A 225 6.83 -9.58 -8.74
N PHE A 226 5.62 -9.39 -9.26
CA PHE A 226 5.42 -8.81 -10.59
C PHE A 226 5.97 -7.38 -10.66
N SER A 227 5.54 -6.52 -9.73
CA SER A 227 6.03 -5.15 -9.59
C SER A 227 7.56 -5.07 -9.42
N ALA A 228 8.16 -5.93 -8.59
CA ALA A 228 9.61 -5.93 -8.35
C ALA A 228 10.46 -6.08 -9.63
N TYR A 229 9.95 -6.84 -10.60
CA TYR A 229 10.63 -7.13 -11.87
C TYR A 229 10.22 -6.18 -13.01
N LEU A 230 9.23 -5.30 -12.78
CA LEU A 230 8.93 -4.17 -13.65
C LEU A 230 9.82 -2.94 -13.38
N LEU A 231 10.36 -2.81 -12.16
CA LEU A 231 11.24 -1.69 -11.77
C LEU A 231 12.46 -1.51 -12.70
N PRO A 232 13.22 -2.57 -13.08
CA PRO A 232 14.34 -2.42 -14.00
C PRO A 232 13.95 -2.00 -15.42
N LEU A 233 12.65 -2.10 -15.76
CA LEU A 233 12.10 -1.67 -17.05
C LEU A 233 11.63 -0.21 -17.01
N ASP A 234 11.78 0.50 -15.90
CA ASP A 234 11.23 1.84 -15.66
C ASP A 234 9.70 1.91 -15.80
N ILE A 235 9.03 0.83 -15.36
CA ILE A 235 7.57 0.77 -15.27
C ILE A 235 7.16 0.96 -13.81
N GLN A 236 6.47 2.06 -13.53
CA GLN A 236 5.98 2.39 -12.20
C GLN A 236 4.77 1.53 -11.87
N THR A 237 4.72 1.00 -10.64
CA THR A 237 3.63 0.11 -10.24
C THR A 237 3.10 0.51 -8.89
N MET A 238 1.77 0.59 -8.78
CA MET A 238 1.09 0.62 -7.50
C MET A 238 0.53 -0.77 -7.20
N SER A 239 1.13 -1.48 -6.25
CA SER A 239 0.67 -2.81 -5.85
C SER A 239 -0.28 -2.71 -4.66
N PHE A 240 -1.39 -3.43 -4.66
CA PHE A 240 -2.24 -3.47 -3.45
C PHE A 240 -2.89 -4.83 -3.23
N ALA A 241 -3.18 -5.08 -1.95
CA ALA A 241 -3.96 -6.21 -1.51
C ALA A 241 -4.60 -5.86 -0.16
N PRO A 242 -5.74 -6.48 0.19
CA PRO A 242 -6.33 -6.29 1.50
C PRO A 242 -5.42 -6.90 2.57
N LYS A 243 -5.60 -6.46 3.82
CA LYS A 243 -5.05 -7.17 4.97
C LYS A 243 -5.93 -8.41 5.19
N ASP A 244 -5.56 -9.53 4.59
CA ASP A 244 -6.27 -10.79 4.74
C ASP A 244 -5.56 -11.70 5.76
N GLY A 245 -6.22 -12.80 6.13
CA GLY A 245 -5.66 -13.79 7.04
C GLY A 245 -4.50 -14.61 6.46
N HIS A 246 -3.96 -14.27 5.29
CA HIS A 246 -2.84 -14.97 4.65
C HIS A 246 -1.52 -14.22 4.88
N GLU A 247 -1.31 -13.76 6.12
CA GLU A 247 -0.03 -13.33 6.69
C GLU A 247 0.67 -12.19 5.93
N ASN A 248 0.02 -11.02 5.93
CA ASN A 248 0.66 -9.72 5.72
C ASN A 248 1.58 -9.62 4.48
N GLN A 249 1.16 -10.18 3.34
CA GLN A 249 1.98 -10.24 2.11
C GLN A 249 2.48 -8.86 1.63
N ILE A 250 1.70 -7.81 1.85
CA ILE A 250 2.08 -6.41 1.54
C ILE A 250 3.26 -5.93 2.39
N GLN A 251 3.38 -6.38 3.64
CA GLN A 251 4.50 -6.02 4.51
C GLN A 251 5.82 -6.50 3.92
N PHE A 252 5.86 -7.69 3.30
CA PHE A 252 7.04 -8.15 2.56
C PHE A 252 7.38 -7.25 1.38
N ALA A 253 6.38 -6.84 0.59
CA ALA A 253 6.61 -5.94 -0.54
C ALA A 253 7.22 -4.60 -0.07
N LEU A 254 6.67 -4.01 0.99
CA LEU A 254 7.15 -2.77 1.57
C LEU A 254 8.56 -2.93 2.15
N GLU A 255 8.83 -4.03 2.85
CA GLU A 255 10.13 -4.30 3.47
C GLU A 255 11.23 -4.50 2.42
N ARG A 256 10.89 -5.12 1.28
CA ARG A 256 11.76 -5.25 0.09
C ARG A 256 12.00 -3.93 -0.64
N GLY A 257 11.26 -2.88 -0.29
CA GLY A 257 11.30 -1.58 -0.93
C GLY A 257 10.55 -1.53 -2.26
N ILE A 258 9.41 -2.21 -2.37
CA ILE A 258 8.53 -2.19 -3.54
C ILE A 258 7.27 -1.38 -3.19
N GLY A 259 6.82 -0.53 -4.12
CA GLY A 259 5.64 0.31 -3.93
C GLY A 259 4.38 -0.52 -3.73
N ALA A 260 3.83 -0.47 -2.52
CA ALA A 260 2.62 -1.21 -2.15
C ALA A 260 1.74 -0.44 -1.16
N MET A 261 0.45 -0.80 -1.08
CA MET A 261 -0.52 -0.23 -0.15
C MET A 261 -1.52 -1.30 0.30
N ILE A 262 -2.02 -1.18 1.53
CA ILE A 262 -3.15 -1.99 1.97
C ILE A 262 -4.43 -1.36 1.41
N SER A 263 -5.16 -2.10 0.59
CA SER A 263 -6.42 -1.63 0.02
C SER A 263 -7.28 -2.80 -0.42
N ALA A 264 -8.59 -2.59 -0.50
CA ALA A 264 -9.53 -3.54 -1.08
C ALA A 264 -10.43 -2.78 -2.07
N ILE A 265 -10.86 -3.48 -3.12
CA ILE A 265 -11.87 -2.97 -4.05
C ILE A 265 -13.20 -3.67 -3.71
N SER A 266 -14.05 -2.99 -2.92
CA SER A 266 -15.29 -3.55 -2.39
C SER A 266 -16.46 -2.62 -2.66
N THR A 267 -16.77 -1.65 -1.79
CA THR A 267 -17.88 -0.71 -1.93
C THR A 267 -17.43 0.74 -2.11
N LYS A 268 -16.13 1.05 -1.92
CA LYS A 268 -15.54 2.37 -2.20
C LYS A 268 -14.63 2.37 -3.44
N GLN A 269 -14.54 3.54 -4.09
CA GLN A 269 -13.56 3.82 -5.13
C GLN A 269 -12.14 3.73 -4.57
N LEU A 270 -11.21 3.29 -5.41
CA LEU A 270 -9.79 3.37 -5.08
C LEU A 270 -9.34 4.84 -5.09
N PRO A 271 -8.38 5.23 -4.23
CA PRO A 271 -7.99 6.63 -4.01
C PRO A 271 -7.11 7.20 -5.13
N TYR A 272 -7.35 6.75 -6.37
CA TYR A 272 -6.66 7.19 -7.58
C TYR A 272 -7.64 7.95 -8.48
N PRO A 273 -7.17 8.94 -9.25
CA PRO A 273 -7.99 9.68 -10.20
C PRO A 273 -8.41 8.79 -11.38
N SER A 274 -9.40 9.24 -12.12
CA SER A 274 -9.79 8.60 -13.39
C SER A 274 -8.61 8.61 -14.37
N ASN A 275 -8.52 7.62 -15.27
CA ASN A 275 -7.46 7.51 -16.28
C ASN A 275 -6.03 7.51 -15.68
N SER A 276 -5.80 6.79 -14.59
CA SER A 276 -4.49 6.76 -13.91
C SER A 276 -3.47 5.83 -14.58
N PHE A 277 -3.90 4.64 -15.02
CA PHE A 277 -2.98 3.54 -15.36
C PHE A 277 -3.09 3.13 -16.83
N GLU A 278 -1.97 2.73 -17.45
CA GLU A 278 -1.99 2.10 -18.78
C GLU A 278 -2.18 0.57 -18.70
N MET A 279 -2.01 -0.03 -17.53
CA MET A 279 -2.32 -1.44 -17.32
C MET A 279 -2.88 -1.70 -15.92
N VAL A 280 -3.92 -2.52 -15.84
CA VAL A 280 -4.34 -3.17 -14.60
C VAL A 280 -4.01 -4.65 -14.70
N HIS A 281 -3.25 -5.16 -13.74
CA HIS A 281 -2.85 -6.55 -13.65
C HIS A 281 -3.55 -7.26 -12.49
N CYS A 282 -4.14 -8.44 -12.76
CA CYS A 282 -4.68 -9.34 -11.76
C CYS A 282 -4.17 -10.76 -12.02
N SER A 283 -3.41 -11.31 -11.08
CA SER A 283 -2.97 -12.71 -11.12
C SER A 283 -3.46 -13.47 -9.89
N ARG A 284 -4.55 -14.23 -10.05
CA ARG A 284 -5.30 -14.86 -8.94
C ARG A 284 -5.63 -13.87 -7.81
N CYS A 285 -6.04 -12.66 -8.18
CA CYS A 285 -6.27 -11.56 -7.24
C CYS A 285 -7.48 -11.72 -6.31
N ARG A 286 -8.27 -12.81 -6.45
CA ARG A 286 -9.47 -13.11 -5.65
C ARG A 286 -10.54 -12.01 -5.70
N VAL A 287 -10.64 -11.32 -6.85
CA VAL A 287 -11.70 -10.35 -7.13
C VAL A 287 -12.68 -10.96 -8.12
N ASP A 288 -13.96 -10.96 -7.75
CA ASP A 288 -15.05 -11.45 -8.59
C ASP A 288 -15.55 -10.34 -9.52
N TRP A 289 -14.76 -10.05 -10.57
CA TRP A 289 -15.02 -8.96 -11.52
C TRP A 289 -16.37 -9.00 -12.24
N HIS A 290 -17.03 -10.16 -12.26
CA HIS A 290 -18.29 -10.41 -12.98
C HIS A 290 -19.53 -10.21 -12.11
N GLU A 291 -19.37 -10.17 -10.79
CA GLU A 291 -20.49 -10.09 -9.85
C GLU A 291 -21.03 -8.67 -9.72
N ASN A 292 -22.26 -8.55 -9.23
CA ASN A 292 -22.94 -7.27 -9.00
C ASN A 292 -22.93 -6.37 -10.25
N ASP A 293 -23.33 -6.93 -11.38
CA ASP A 293 -23.35 -6.24 -12.69
C ASP A 293 -21.96 -5.68 -13.10
N GLY A 294 -20.88 -6.31 -12.63
CA GLY A 294 -19.52 -5.89 -12.96
C GLY A 294 -19.12 -4.54 -12.37
N ILE A 295 -19.75 -4.08 -11.28
CA ILE A 295 -19.42 -2.78 -10.64
C ILE A 295 -17.92 -2.61 -10.34
N LEU A 296 -17.21 -3.69 -9.98
CA LEU A 296 -15.75 -3.64 -9.76
C LEU A 296 -14.98 -3.46 -11.09
N LEU A 297 -15.47 -4.04 -12.18
CA LEU A 297 -14.91 -3.85 -13.51
C LEU A 297 -15.15 -2.41 -14.02
N LYS A 298 -16.26 -1.78 -13.63
CA LYS A 298 -16.55 -0.37 -13.93
C LYS A 298 -15.60 0.59 -13.19
N GLU A 299 -15.17 0.26 -11.98
CA GLU A 299 -14.09 0.99 -11.30
C GLU A 299 -12.74 0.83 -12.02
N LEU A 300 -12.46 -0.37 -12.55
CA LEU A 300 -11.30 -0.57 -13.43
C LEU A 300 -11.38 0.28 -14.69
N ASP A 301 -12.56 0.41 -15.28
CA ASP A 301 -12.77 1.30 -16.42
C ASP A 301 -12.47 2.75 -16.06
N ARG A 302 -12.95 3.25 -14.92
CA ARG A 302 -12.61 4.59 -14.44
C ARG A 302 -11.09 4.79 -14.34
N LEU A 303 -10.37 3.81 -13.79
CA LEU A 303 -8.94 3.91 -13.51
C LEU A 303 -8.04 3.67 -14.74
N LEU A 304 -8.48 2.89 -15.71
CA LEU A 304 -7.71 2.50 -16.88
C LEU A 304 -7.82 3.59 -17.96
N ARG A 305 -6.66 4.07 -18.44
CA ARG A 305 -6.59 4.99 -19.58
C ARG A 305 -7.16 4.33 -20.84
N TYR A 306 -7.68 5.14 -21.76
CA TYR A 306 -7.99 4.66 -23.11
C TYR A 306 -6.74 4.06 -23.77
N ASN A 307 -6.95 2.98 -24.52
CA ASN A 307 -5.92 2.10 -25.07
C ASN A 307 -5.05 1.40 -24.01
N GLY A 308 -5.42 1.47 -22.74
CA GLY A 308 -4.82 0.69 -21.66
C GLY A 308 -5.30 -0.77 -21.66
N TYR A 309 -4.59 -1.61 -20.91
CA TYR A 309 -4.78 -3.05 -20.89
C TYR A 309 -5.25 -3.59 -19.54
N PHE A 310 -6.23 -4.49 -19.58
CA PHE A 310 -6.56 -5.32 -18.42
C PHE A 310 -5.99 -6.72 -18.63
N VAL A 311 -5.06 -7.12 -17.76
CA VAL A 311 -4.40 -8.42 -17.78
C VAL A 311 -4.99 -9.30 -16.66
N TYR A 312 -5.64 -10.39 -17.05
CA TYR A 312 -6.29 -11.32 -16.14
C TYR A 312 -5.70 -12.72 -16.26
N SER A 313 -4.94 -13.11 -15.25
CA SER A 313 -4.39 -14.45 -15.09
C SER A 313 -5.13 -15.15 -13.95
N ALA A 314 -6.16 -15.93 -14.27
CA ALA A 314 -6.99 -16.62 -13.28
C ALA A 314 -7.77 -17.80 -13.90
N PRO A 315 -8.27 -18.75 -13.08
CA PRO A 315 -8.96 -19.94 -13.55
C PRO A 315 -10.03 -19.73 -14.66
N PRO A 316 -10.92 -18.71 -14.62
CA PRO A 316 -11.89 -18.49 -15.70
C PRO A 316 -11.24 -18.28 -17.08
N ALA A 317 -10.01 -17.79 -17.15
CA ALA A 317 -9.32 -17.58 -18.42
C ALA A 317 -8.91 -18.88 -19.12
N TYR A 318 -8.83 -20.03 -18.44
CA TYR A 318 -8.27 -21.27 -19.05
C TYR A 318 -8.91 -22.58 -18.60
N ARG A 319 -9.61 -22.62 -17.46
CA ARG A 319 -10.31 -23.81 -16.96
C ARG A 319 -11.66 -23.98 -17.66
N LYS A 320 -12.06 -25.23 -17.88
CA LYS A 320 -13.31 -25.60 -18.55
C LYS A 320 -14.29 -26.35 -17.63
N ASP A 321 -13.94 -26.52 -16.37
CA ASP A 321 -14.73 -27.20 -15.34
C ASP A 321 -15.38 -26.20 -14.38
N LYS A 322 -16.30 -26.70 -13.54
CA LYS A 322 -17.06 -25.88 -12.57
C LYS A 322 -17.80 -24.73 -13.28
N ASP A 323 -18.00 -23.64 -12.57
CA ASP A 323 -18.69 -22.45 -13.08
C ASP A 323 -17.74 -21.50 -13.84
N PHE A 324 -16.47 -21.89 -14.04
CA PHE A 324 -15.49 -21.05 -14.73
C PHE A 324 -15.90 -20.64 -16.15
N PRO A 325 -16.52 -21.50 -16.98
CA PRO A 325 -17.07 -21.09 -18.27
C PRO A 325 -18.15 -20.00 -18.15
N ILE A 326 -19.06 -20.14 -17.17
CA ILE A 326 -20.14 -19.16 -16.94
C ILE A 326 -19.55 -17.82 -16.49
N ILE A 327 -18.57 -17.84 -15.59
CA ILE A 327 -17.85 -16.65 -15.15
C ILE A 327 -17.16 -15.97 -16.33
N TRP A 328 -16.50 -16.77 -17.19
CA TRP A 328 -15.84 -16.26 -18.38
C TRP A 328 -16.83 -15.57 -19.35
N ASP A 329 -17.98 -16.19 -19.61
CA ASP A 329 -19.01 -15.63 -20.49
C ASP A 329 -19.57 -14.32 -19.94
N LYS A 330 -19.84 -14.25 -18.62
CA LYS A 330 -20.22 -13.00 -17.96
C LYS A 330 -19.17 -11.90 -18.15
N LEU A 331 -17.88 -12.23 -17.95
CA LEU A 331 -16.78 -11.26 -18.14
C LEU A 331 -16.70 -10.76 -19.58
N VAL A 332 -16.80 -11.64 -20.56
CA VAL A 332 -16.79 -11.27 -21.99
C VAL A 332 -17.99 -10.39 -22.32
N ASN A 333 -19.18 -10.72 -21.82
CA ASN A 333 -20.38 -9.90 -22.05
C ASN A 333 -20.26 -8.50 -21.44
N LEU A 334 -19.82 -8.41 -20.17
CA LEU A 334 -19.63 -7.13 -19.48
C LEU A 334 -18.57 -6.27 -20.17
N THR A 335 -17.40 -6.83 -20.46
CA THR A 335 -16.32 -6.12 -21.17
C THR A 335 -16.74 -5.68 -22.56
N SER A 336 -17.49 -6.50 -23.31
CA SER A 336 -17.99 -6.15 -24.64
C SER A 336 -19.06 -5.05 -24.57
N ALA A 337 -19.96 -5.08 -23.58
CA ALA A 337 -20.91 -4.01 -23.32
C ALA A 337 -20.20 -2.68 -23.03
N MET A 338 -19.06 -2.73 -22.34
CA MET A 338 -18.19 -1.58 -22.08
C MET A 338 -17.25 -1.22 -23.25
N CYS A 339 -17.41 -1.85 -24.43
CA CYS A 339 -16.60 -1.61 -25.63
C CYS A 339 -15.11 -1.95 -25.50
N TRP A 340 -14.76 -2.85 -24.58
CA TRP A 340 -13.42 -3.40 -24.49
C TRP A 340 -13.26 -4.55 -25.48
N LYS A 341 -12.04 -4.68 -26.03
CA LYS A 341 -11.72 -5.75 -26.98
C LYS A 341 -10.78 -6.76 -26.34
N LEU A 342 -11.15 -8.05 -26.36
CA LEU A 342 -10.24 -9.14 -26.02
C LEU A 342 -9.20 -9.29 -27.14
N ILE A 343 -7.93 -9.04 -26.84
CA ILE A 343 -6.84 -9.07 -27.84
C ILE A 343 -5.99 -10.35 -27.75
N ALA A 344 -5.94 -10.99 -26.58
CA ALA A 344 -5.19 -12.21 -26.40
C ALA A 344 -5.83 -13.10 -25.33
N ARG A 345 -5.80 -14.41 -25.57
CA ARG A 345 -6.08 -15.46 -24.58
C ARG A 345 -5.12 -16.62 -24.84
N LYS A 346 -3.98 -16.63 -24.15
CA LYS A 346 -2.92 -17.63 -24.32
C LYS A 346 -2.55 -18.22 -22.95
N VAL A 347 -2.32 -19.53 -22.90
CA VAL A 347 -1.92 -20.26 -21.69
C VAL A 347 -2.94 -20.08 -20.55
N GLN A 348 -2.63 -19.26 -19.55
CA GLN A 348 -3.46 -19.02 -18.35
C GLN A 348 -3.92 -17.56 -18.24
N THR A 349 -3.73 -16.77 -19.30
CA THR A 349 -3.86 -15.31 -19.27
C THR A 349 -4.76 -14.82 -20.41
N ALA A 350 -5.65 -13.89 -20.09
CA ALA A 350 -6.42 -13.09 -21.03
C ALA A 350 -6.03 -11.61 -20.93
N ILE A 351 -6.05 -10.91 -22.05
CA ILE A 351 -5.75 -9.47 -22.13
C ILE A 351 -6.86 -8.78 -22.92
N TRP A 352 -7.48 -7.78 -22.30
CA TRP A 352 -8.38 -6.84 -22.96
C TRP A 352 -7.70 -5.49 -23.15
N ILE A 353 -8.12 -4.76 -24.17
CA ILE A 353 -7.80 -3.34 -24.36
C ILE A 353 -9.08 -2.51 -24.23
N LYS A 354 -9.03 -1.43 -23.44
CA LYS A 354 -10.10 -0.43 -23.34
C LYS A 354 -10.02 0.46 -24.58
N GLN A 355 -10.85 0.21 -25.59
CA GLN A 355 -10.78 0.95 -26.85
C GLN A 355 -11.35 2.35 -26.69
N GLU A 356 -10.75 3.33 -27.37
CA GLU A 356 -11.36 4.65 -27.56
C GLU A 356 -12.42 4.55 -28.68
N ASN A 357 -13.59 3.99 -28.35
CA ASN A 357 -14.69 3.80 -29.30
C ASN A 357 -15.99 4.42 -28.77
N GLN A 358 -16.08 5.75 -28.89
CA GLN A 358 -17.23 6.51 -28.42
C GLN A 358 -18.54 6.11 -29.13
N SER A 359 -18.48 5.77 -30.43
CA SER A 359 -19.66 5.31 -31.16
C SER A 359 -20.21 4.00 -30.60
N CYS A 360 -19.34 3.06 -30.21
CA CYS A 360 -19.75 1.84 -29.52
C CYS A 360 -20.37 2.16 -28.16
N LEU A 361 -19.75 3.04 -27.36
CA LEU A 361 -20.26 3.39 -26.03
C LEU A 361 -21.64 4.04 -26.11
N LEU A 362 -21.84 4.98 -27.04
CA LEU A 362 -23.13 5.62 -27.28
C LEU A 362 -24.19 4.60 -27.72
N HIS A 363 -23.86 3.74 -28.68
CA HIS A 363 -24.78 2.69 -29.14
C HIS A 363 -25.17 1.73 -28.02
N ASN A 364 -24.19 1.24 -27.24
CA ASN A 364 -24.44 0.31 -26.14
C ASN A 364 -25.23 0.97 -25.00
N ALA A 365 -25.04 2.27 -24.77
CA ALA A 365 -25.86 3.04 -23.82
C ALA A 365 -27.32 3.17 -24.29
N GLU A 366 -27.57 3.42 -25.59
CA GLU A 366 -28.93 3.44 -26.15
C GLU A 366 -29.64 2.08 -26.03
N GLN A 367 -28.87 0.99 -26.10
CA GLN A 367 -29.37 -0.37 -25.89
C GLN A 367 -29.52 -0.75 -24.40
N ASN A 368 -29.25 0.17 -23.47
CA ASN A 368 -29.27 -0.06 -22.02
C ASN A 368 -28.39 -1.24 -21.57
N LEU A 369 -27.24 -1.46 -22.23
CA LEU A 369 -26.30 -2.52 -21.84
C LEU A 369 -25.50 -2.17 -20.57
N PHE A 370 -25.46 -0.90 -20.20
CA PHE A 370 -24.91 -0.39 -18.94
C PHE A 370 -25.54 0.96 -18.58
N ASN A 371 -25.43 1.39 -17.32
CA ASN A 371 -25.89 2.72 -16.89
C ASN A 371 -24.85 3.80 -17.22
N VAL A 372 -25.30 4.98 -17.64
CA VAL A 372 -24.45 6.15 -17.88
C VAL A 372 -24.30 6.97 -16.59
N CYS A 373 -23.08 7.43 -16.29
CA CYS A 373 -22.85 8.29 -15.12
C CYS A 373 -23.28 9.75 -15.38
N ASP A 374 -23.70 10.44 -14.32
CA ASP A 374 -23.99 11.87 -14.38
C ASP A 374 -22.73 12.71 -14.70
N PRO A 375 -22.80 13.71 -15.61
CA PRO A 375 -21.62 14.45 -16.09
C PRO A 375 -20.85 15.21 -15.03
N ASP A 376 -21.54 15.81 -14.04
CA ASP A 376 -20.92 16.69 -13.05
C ASP A 376 -20.22 15.93 -11.90
N TYR A 377 -20.37 14.60 -11.87
CA TYR A 377 -20.08 13.82 -10.67
C TYR A 377 -18.60 13.37 -10.56
N ASP A 378 -17.78 13.56 -11.60
CA ASP A 378 -16.31 13.28 -11.56
C ASP A 378 -15.48 14.50 -11.11
N SER A 379 -16.13 15.63 -10.80
CA SER A 379 -15.46 16.84 -10.29
C SER A 379 -15.12 16.71 -8.80
N GLY A 380 -14.09 15.93 -8.45
CA GLY A 380 -13.57 15.92 -7.08
C GLY A 380 -12.67 14.72 -6.75
N THR A 381 -12.25 14.61 -5.49
CA THR A 381 -11.39 13.52 -5.02
C THR A 381 -12.15 12.19 -5.00
N SER A 382 -11.47 11.05 -5.23
CA SER A 382 -12.08 9.71 -5.09
C SER A 382 -12.04 9.18 -3.65
N TRP A 383 -11.51 9.97 -2.71
CA TRP A 383 -11.37 9.58 -1.31
C TRP A 383 -12.71 9.27 -0.65
N ASN A 384 -12.85 8.05 -0.11
CA ASN A 384 -14.06 7.57 0.56
C ASN A 384 -15.37 7.68 -0.27
N LYS A 385 -15.27 7.81 -1.60
CA LYS A 385 -16.45 7.82 -2.47
C LYS A 385 -16.99 6.41 -2.70
N PRO A 386 -18.30 6.17 -2.63
CA PRO A 386 -18.89 4.89 -3.03
C PRO A 386 -18.59 4.54 -4.49
N LEU A 387 -18.47 3.24 -4.77
CA LEU A 387 -18.41 2.73 -6.13
C LEU A 387 -19.66 3.10 -6.92
N ARG A 388 -19.49 3.19 -8.24
CA ARG A 388 -20.57 3.52 -9.16
C ARG A 388 -20.79 2.38 -10.13
N ASN A 389 -22.05 2.00 -10.30
CA ASN A 389 -22.43 0.99 -11.27
C ASN A 389 -22.79 1.62 -12.63
N CYS A 390 -21.94 2.51 -13.14
CA CYS A 390 -22.15 3.24 -14.39
C CYS A 390 -20.82 3.47 -15.15
N ILE A 391 -20.90 3.84 -16.43
CA ILE A 391 -19.77 4.22 -17.29
C ILE A 391 -19.87 5.70 -17.64
N ILE A 392 -18.72 6.39 -17.63
CA ILE A 392 -18.63 7.80 -18.03
C ILE A 392 -18.53 7.86 -19.55
N LEU A 393 -19.49 8.53 -20.20
CA LEU A 393 -19.40 8.82 -21.63
C LEU A 393 -18.52 10.05 -21.82
N GLY A 394 -17.48 9.95 -22.66
CA GLY A 394 -16.61 11.09 -22.95
C GLY A 394 -17.41 12.25 -23.54
N THR A 395 -17.29 13.45 -22.95
CA THR A 395 -17.64 14.68 -23.66
C THR A 395 -16.54 14.94 -24.68
N SER A 396 -16.91 15.32 -25.90
CA SER A 396 -15.94 15.62 -26.95
C SER A 396 -14.90 16.63 -26.44
N ARG A 397 -13.61 16.26 -26.53
CA ARG A 397 -12.39 17.09 -26.70
C ARG A 397 -11.29 17.28 -25.62
N SER A 398 -11.28 16.72 -24.40
CA SER A 398 -10.16 17.07 -23.47
C SER A 398 -9.11 16.01 -23.08
N ASP A 399 -9.37 14.71 -22.89
CA ASP A 399 -8.40 13.87 -22.15
C ASP A 399 -7.86 12.59 -22.82
N SER A 400 -8.10 12.36 -24.12
CA SER A 400 -7.42 11.27 -24.84
C SER A 400 -6.03 11.66 -25.37
N GLN A 401 -5.30 12.51 -24.63
CA GLN A 401 -3.91 12.77 -24.96
C GLN A 401 -3.10 11.49 -24.73
N LYS A 402 -2.63 10.92 -25.83
CA LYS A 402 -1.55 9.93 -25.80
C LYS A 402 -0.35 10.57 -25.11
N LEU A 403 -0.11 10.19 -23.86
CA LEU A 403 1.03 10.69 -23.10
C LEU A 403 2.35 10.21 -23.72
N PRO A 404 3.41 11.03 -23.72
CA PRO A 404 4.73 10.62 -24.18
C PRO A 404 5.32 9.53 -23.26
N PRO A 405 6.48 8.94 -23.57
CA PRO A 405 7.18 8.06 -22.64
C PRO A 405 7.46 8.73 -21.27
N ARG A 406 7.49 7.94 -20.19
CA ARG A 406 7.63 8.45 -18.82
C ARG A 406 8.76 9.50 -18.62
N PRO A 407 9.99 9.32 -19.13
CA PRO A 407 11.05 10.31 -18.93
C PRO A 407 10.70 11.72 -19.44
N GLU A 408 9.90 11.80 -20.51
CA GLU A 408 9.45 13.07 -21.08
C GLU A 408 8.29 13.66 -20.26
N ARG A 409 7.39 12.82 -19.75
CA ARG A 409 6.20 13.24 -18.95
C ARG A 409 6.56 14.10 -17.75
N LEU A 410 7.72 13.89 -17.12
CA LEU A 410 8.15 14.59 -15.90
C LEU A 410 8.24 16.11 -16.08
N SER A 411 8.47 16.58 -17.31
CA SER A 411 8.71 17.98 -17.66
C SER A 411 7.63 18.59 -18.55
N VAL A 412 6.59 17.83 -18.92
CA VAL A 412 5.52 18.29 -19.81
C VAL A 412 4.37 18.87 -18.98
N TYR A 413 4.05 20.13 -19.23
CA TYR A 413 2.88 20.78 -18.68
C TYR A 413 1.59 20.25 -19.34
N SER A 414 0.63 19.79 -18.53
CA SER A 414 -0.69 19.37 -18.99
C SER A 414 -1.68 20.54 -18.89
N GLY A 415 -2.46 20.80 -19.94
CA GLY A 415 -3.46 21.87 -19.96
C GLY A 415 -4.52 21.76 -18.84
N GLY A 416 -4.76 20.53 -18.33
CA GLY A 416 -5.66 20.29 -17.20
C GLY A 416 -5.23 20.97 -15.89
N LEU A 417 -3.94 21.29 -15.73
CA LEU A 417 -3.41 22.02 -14.58
C LEU A 417 -3.97 23.44 -14.47
N ASN A 418 -4.32 24.07 -15.60
CA ASN A 418 -4.88 25.42 -15.59
C ASN A 418 -6.25 25.45 -14.89
N ALA A 419 -7.03 24.36 -14.99
CA ALA A 419 -8.34 24.25 -14.34
C ALA A 419 -8.25 24.25 -12.80
N ILE A 420 -7.09 23.90 -12.25
CA ILE A 420 -6.82 23.95 -10.80
C ILE A 420 -5.93 25.14 -10.40
N GLY A 421 -5.76 26.12 -11.30
CA GLY A 421 -5.03 27.36 -11.04
C GLY A 421 -3.51 27.27 -11.15
N ILE A 422 -2.98 26.20 -11.74
CA ILE A 422 -1.54 26.01 -11.94
C ILE A 422 -1.21 26.27 -13.40
N ASN A 423 -0.56 27.40 -13.69
CA ASN A 423 -0.09 27.74 -15.03
C ASN A 423 1.30 27.13 -15.30
N GLU A 424 1.76 27.24 -16.55
CA GLU A 424 3.04 26.67 -16.99
C GLU A 424 4.24 27.26 -16.23
N GLU A 425 4.25 28.57 -15.98
CA GLU A 425 5.29 29.24 -15.19
C GLU A 425 5.38 28.68 -13.77
N ARG A 426 4.23 28.44 -13.12
CA ARG A 426 4.15 27.84 -11.80
C ARG A 426 4.65 26.39 -11.81
N PHE A 427 4.31 25.61 -12.83
CA PHE A 427 4.77 24.23 -12.99
C PHE A 427 6.30 24.13 -13.15
N ILE A 428 6.89 25.01 -13.96
CA ILE A 428 8.34 25.07 -14.18
C ILE A 428 9.06 25.51 -12.91
N SER A 429 8.58 26.57 -12.26
CA SER A 429 9.18 27.08 -11.02
C SER A 429 9.11 26.07 -9.87
N ASP A 430 8.00 25.34 -9.70
CA ASP A 430 7.88 24.22 -8.75
C ASP A 430 8.95 23.14 -9.02
N THR A 431 9.11 22.74 -10.28
CA THR A 431 10.09 21.71 -10.66
C THR A 431 11.54 22.15 -10.36
N ILE A 432 11.89 23.40 -10.67
CA ILE A 432 13.22 23.96 -10.38
C ILE A 432 13.44 24.07 -8.86
N PHE A 433 12.45 24.57 -8.14
CA PHE A 433 12.51 24.71 -6.68
C PHE A 433 12.79 23.36 -6.01
N TRP A 434 12.03 22.31 -6.33
CA TRP A 434 12.23 21.02 -5.69
C TRP A 434 13.55 20.34 -6.07
N GLN A 435 14.06 20.55 -7.29
CA GLN A 435 15.39 20.05 -7.66
C GLN A 435 16.50 20.64 -6.80
N ASP A 436 16.42 21.94 -6.52
CA ASP A 436 17.34 22.63 -5.62
C ASP A 436 17.17 22.17 -4.16
N GLN A 437 15.93 22.15 -3.66
CA GLN A 437 15.64 21.78 -2.27
C GLN A 437 16.03 20.34 -1.93
N VAL A 438 15.77 19.38 -2.82
CA VAL A 438 16.22 17.98 -2.63
C VAL A 438 17.74 17.91 -2.51
N SER A 439 18.48 18.71 -3.28
CA SER A 439 19.94 18.77 -3.19
C SER A 439 20.41 19.30 -1.84
N HIS A 440 19.74 20.31 -1.28
CA HIS A 440 19.98 20.80 0.07
C HIS A 440 19.65 19.75 1.14
N TYR A 441 18.47 19.12 1.06
CA TYR A 441 18.03 18.13 2.04
C TYR A 441 18.98 16.93 2.15
N TYR A 442 19.45 16.38 1.03
CA TYR A 442 20.39 15.26 1.06
C TYR A 442 21.76 15.65 1.66
N ARG A 443 22.21 16.90 1.46
CA ARG A 443 23.43 17.41 2.10
C ARG A 443 23.24 17.54 3.62
N LEU A 444 22.10 18.09 4.05
CA LEU A 444 21.80 18.29 5.47
C LEU A 444 21.63 16.95 6.22
N MET A 445 20.91 15.99 5.62
CA MET A 445 20.76 14.65 6.18
C MET A 445 22.08 13.84 6.18
N ASN A 446 23.06 14.26 5.38
CA ASN A 446 24.35 13.58 5.19
C ASN A 446 24.20 12.10 4.82
N VAL A 447 23.38 11.82 3.79
CA VAL A 447 23.07 10.47 3.30
C VAL A 447 23.45 10.31 1.84
N ASN A 448 23.76 9.07 1.43
CA ASN A 448 23.96 8.73 0.04
C ASN A 448 22.61 8.48 -0.66
N LYS A 449 22.60 8.55 -2.00
CA LYS A 449 21.40 8.29 -2.81
C LYS A 449 20.78 6.91 -2.60
N THR A 450 21.56 5.93 -2.15
CA THR A 450 21.13 4.53 -1.92
C THR A 450 20.68 4.26 -0.48
N ASP A 451 20.88 5.21 0.44
CA ASP A 451 20.52 5.06 1.85
C ASP A 451 19.01 5.25 2.09
N ILE A 452 18.31 5.86 1.14
CA ILE A 452 16.86 6.07 1.16
C ILE A 452 16.25 5.28 0.00
N ARG A 453 15.15 4.56 0.24
CA ARG A 453 14.44 3.79 -0.79
C ARG A 453 12.94 4.10 -0.82
N ASN A 454 12.27 3.97 0.32
CA ASN A 454 10.84 4.18 0.47
C ASN A 454 10.58 5.63 0.89
N VAL A 455 10.02 6.44 0.01
CA VAL A 455 9.74 7.86 0.28
C VAL A 455 8.24 8.11 0.24
N MET A 456 7.74 8.96 1.13
CA MET A 456 6.39 9.48 1.07
C MET A 456 6.43 11.00 1.09
N ASP A 457 5.84 11.59 0.06
CA ASP A 457 5.54 13.02 0.05
C ASP A 457 4.10 13.20 0.50
N MET A 458 3.93 13.72 1.71
CA MET A 458 2.64 13.74 2.40
C MET A 458 1.71 14.85 1.89
N ASN A 459 2.26 15.85 1.19
CA ASN A 459 1.51 16.88 0.51
C ASN A 459 2.19 17.23 -0.82
N ALA A 460 1.98 16.37 -1.80
CA ALA A 460 2.77 16.35 -3.03
C ALA A 460 2.40 17.45 -4.03
N LEU A 461 1.25 18.12 -3.87
CA LEU A 461 0.71 19.08 -4.84
C LEU A 461 0.70 18.47 -6.27
N ILE A 462 1.68 18.80 -7.11
CA ILE A 462 1.83 18.30 -8.49
C ILE A 462 3.04 17.36 -8.69
N GLY A 463 3.63 16.87 -7.60
CA GLY A 463 4.69 15.84 -7.60
C GLY A 463 6.11 16.36 -7.88
N GLY A 464 6.37 17.67 -7.75
CA GLY A 464 7.69 18.26 -8.03
C GLY A 464 8.82 17.67 -7.19
N PHE A 465 8.57 17.38 -5.91
CA PHE A 465 9.52 16.70 -5.03
C PHE A 465 9.89 15.29 -5.54
N ALA A 466 8.91 14.50 -6.00
CA ALA A 466 9.19 13.19 -6.59
C ALA A 466 9.92 13.28 -7.93
N VAL A 467 9.64 14.31 -8.74
CA VAL A 467 10.38 14.55 -9.99
C VAL A 467 11.86 14.84 -9.70
N ALA A 468 12.16 15.66 -8.69
CA ALA A 468 13.54 15.92 -8.26
C ALA A 468 14.28 14.65 -7.82
N LEU A 469 13.55 13.64 -7.33
CA LEU A 469 14.09 12.34 -6.93
C LEU A 469 14.16 11.30 -8.06
N ASN A 470 13.73 11.61 -9.29
CA ASN A 470 13.59 10.61 -10.35
C ASN A 470 14.91 9.91 -10.74
N THR A 471 16.06 10.55 -10.53
CA THR A 471 17.39 9.95 -10.79
C THR A 471 17.93 9.12 -9.62
N PHE A 472 17.20 9.04 -8.51
CA PHE A 472 17.55 8.31 -7.32
C PHE A 472 16.85 6.94 -7.35
N PRO A 473 17.42 5.88 -6.75
CA PRO A 473 16.80 4.56 -6.73
C PRO A 473 15.65 4.47 -5.71
N VAL A 474 14.79 5.47 -5.64
CA VAL A 474 13.65 5.57 -4.71
C VAL A 474 12.33 5.28 -5.41
N TRP A 475 11.31 4.97 -4.63
CA TRP A 475 9.92 5.11 -5.08
C TRP A 475 9.23 6.08 -4.12
N VAL A 476 8.36 6.91 -4.67
CA VAL A 476 7.69 7.96 -3.92
C VAL A 476 6.19 7.69 -3.93
N MET A 477 5.59 7.55 -2.74
CA MET A 477 4.15 7.66 -2.56
C MET A 477 3.81 9.15 -2.50
N ASN A 478 3.21 9.68 -3.57
CA ASN A 478 2.79 11.07 -3.63
C ASN A 478 1.36 11.22 -3.10
N VAL A 479 1.20 11.79 -1.91
CA VAL A 479 -0.11 11.97 -1.29
C VAL A 479 -0.64 13.36 -1.61
N VAL A 480 -1.88 13.42 -2.10
CA VAL A 480 -2.65 14.68 -2.20
C VAL A 480 -3.72 14.64 -1.11
N PRO A 481 -3.69 15.56 -0.13
CA PRO A 481 -4.71 15.62 0.92
C PRO A 481 -6.12 15.70 0.33
N ALA A 482 -7.04 14.89 0.84
CA ALA A 482 -8.40 14.76 0.28
C ALA A 482 -9.23 16.04 0.37
N SER A 483 -8.85 16.97 1.25
CA SER A 483 -9.46 18.30 1.43
C SER A 483 -8.81 19.39 0.56
N MET A 484 -7.78 19.07 -0.23
CA MET A 484 -7.17 20.00 -1.18
C MET A 484 -7.75 19.85 -2.60
N ASN A 485 -7.40 20.80 -3.47
CA ASN A 485 -7.72 20.72 -4.90
C ASN A 485 -7.18 19.41 -5.49
N ASN A 486 -7.95 18.81 -6.42
CA ASN A 486 -7.55 17.59 -7.10
C ASN A 486 -6.39 17.87 -8.07
N SER A 487 -5.17 17.72 -7.57
CA SER A 487 -3.93 17.77 -8.35
C SER A 487 -3.33 16.39 -8.63
N LEU A 488 -3.95 15.32 -8.11
CA LEU A 488 -3.41 13.96 -8.23
C LEU A 488 -3.44 13.45 -9.68
N SER A 489 -4.41 13.88 -10.50
CA SER A 489 -4.41 13.58 -11.94
C SER A 489 -3.12 14.04 -12.62
N ALA A 490 -2.64 15.24 -12.29
CA ALA A 490 -1.39 15.78 -12.84
C ALA A 490 -0.16 14.97 -12.42
N ILE A 491 -0.15 14.39 -11.22
CA ILE A 491 0.92 13.48 -10.77
C ILE A 491 0.97 12.24 -11.66
N TYR A 492 -0.19 11.65 -11.98
CA TYR A 492 -0.29 10.51 -12.89
C TYR A 492 0.03 10.86 -14.34
N ASP A 493 -0.30 12.07 -14.80
CA ASP A 493 0.08 12.54 -16.14
C ASP A 493 1.60 12.73 -16.28
N ARG A 494 2.30 13.05 -15.18
CA ARG A 494 3.77 13.07 -15.10
C ARG A 494 4.41 11.68 -15.03
N GLY A 495 3.61 10.61 -14.98
CA GLY A 495 4.12 9.24 -14.87
C GLY A 495 4.61 8.86 -13.47
N LEU A 496 4.02 9.47 -12.43
CA LEU A 496 4.29 9.21 -11.02
C LEU A 496 3.09 8.51 -10.36
N ILE A 497 3.34 7.82 -9.25
CA ILE A 497 2.30 7.13 -8.47
C ILE A 497 1.94 7.94 -7.22
N GLY A 498 0.66 7.96 -6.87
CA GLY A 498 0.18 8.64 -5.67
C GLY A 498 -1.18 8.16 -5.20
N ALA A 499 -1.70 8.76 -4.14
CA ALA A 499 -3.03 8.46 -3.62
C ALA A 499 -3.65 9.69 -2.95
N PHE A 500 -4.98 9.79 -3.00
CA PHE A 500 -5.68 10.67 -2.07
C PHE A 500 -5.66 10.08 -0.66
N HIS A 501 -5.54 10.95 0.33
CA HIS A 501 -5.65 10.57 1.72
C HIS A 501 -6.07 11.74 2.59
N ASP A 502 -6.79 11.47 3.67
CA ASP A 502 -7.03 12.44 4.72
C ASP A 502 -6.16 12.13 5.94
N TRP A 503 -5.20 13.01 6.24
CA TRP A 503 -4.25 12.87 7.34
C TRP A 503 -4.87 13.02 8.74
N CYS A 504 -6.16 13.34 8.84
CA CYS A 504 -6.93 13.19 10.08
C CYS A 504 -7.26 11.73 10.42
N GLU A 505 -6.89 10.81 9.54
CA GLU A 505 -7.00 9.39 9.77
C GLU A 505 -5.67 8.67 9.45
N PRO A 506 -5.34 7.55 10.11
CA PRO A 506 -4.10 6.81 9.84
C PRO A 506 -3.98 6.31 8.39
N PHE A 507 -2.79 6.27 7.79
CA PHE A 507 -2.57 5.79 6.42
C PHE A 507 -2.66 4.26 6.32
N SER A 508 -3.17 3.73 5.21
CA SER A 508 -3.33 2.28 4.98
C SER A 508 -2.01 1.59 4.60
N THR A 509 -1.07 1.55 5.54
CA THR A 509 0.25 0.92 5.42
C THR A 509 0.71 0.28 6.74
N TYR A 510 1.66 -0.64 6.66
CA TYR A 510 2.29 -1.25 7.84
C TYR A 510 3.17 -0.22 8.58
N PRO A 511 3.35 -0.37 9.90
CA PRO A 511 4.35 0.40 10.62
C PRO A 511 5.74 0.21 10.03
N ARG A 512 6.61 1.22 10.14
CA ARG A 512 8.03 1.17 9.70
C ARG A 512 8.18 0.85 8.21
N THR A 513 7.39 1.52 7.37
CA THR A 513 7.40 1.37 5.92
C THR A 513 8.38 2.32 5.24
N TYR A 514 8.42 3.59 5.63
CA TYR A 514 9.14 4.63 4.90
C TYR A 514 10.49 4.95 5.53
N ASP A 515 11.48 5.23 4.68
CA ASP A 515 12.80 5.70 5.08
C ASP A 515 12.84 7.24 5.20
N LEU A 516 11.99 7.92 4.42
CA LEU A 516 11.87 9.38 4.39
C LEU A 516 10.39 9.80 4.27
N LEU A 517 9.96 10.69 5.18
CA LEU A 517 8.70 11.42 5.07
C LEU A 517 8.99 12.89 4.75
N HIS A 518 8.29 13.45 3.77
CA HIS A 518 8.34 14.86 3.42
C HIS A 518 6.98 15.50 3.66
N ALA A 519 6.95 16.59 4.43
CA ALA A 519 5.75 17.35 4.77
C ALA A 519 5.98 18.83 4.44
N ASN A 520 5.29 19.31 3.41
CA ASN A 520 5.33 20.71 2.98
C ASN A 520 3.96 21.37 3.24
N HIS A 521 3.90 22.32 4.17
CA HIS A 521 2.70 23.00 4.63
C HIS A 521 1.54 22.07 5.04
N LEU A 522 1.87 20.82 5.41
CA LEU A 522 0.89 19.82 5.76
C LEU A 522 0.15 20.19 7.04
N PHE A 523 0.87 20.61 8.08
CA PHE A 523 0.28 20.86 9.38
C PHE A 523 -0.53 22.17 9.38
N SER A 524 -0.05 23.22 8.70
CA SER A 524 -0.84 24.45 8.52
C SER A 524 -2.15 24.18 7.78
N HIS A 525 -2.16 23.27 6.79
CA HIS A 525 -3.40 22.86 6.11
C HIS A 525 -4.42 22.23 7.07
N TYR A 526 -3.95 21.41 8.01
CA TYR A 526 -4.81 20.71 8.97
C TYR A 526 -5.09 21.45 10.28
N GLN A 527 -4.39 22.56 10.57
CA GLN A 527 -4.45 23.27 11.85
C GLN A 527 -5.87 23.66 12.32
N ASN A 528 -6.77 23.95 11.37
CA ASN A 528 -8.12 24.44 11.67
C ASN A 528 -9.22 23.35 11.63
N HIS A 529 -8.87 22.07 11.52
CA HIS A 529 -9.83 20.96 11.41
C HIS A 529 -10.45 20.52 12.74
N GLY A 530 -10.26 21.30 13.81
CA GLY A 530 -10.87 21.06 15.13
C GLY A 530 -10.19 19.95 15.93
N GLU A 531 -10.85 19.52 17.02
CA GLU A 531 -10.28 18.57 17.98
C GLU A 531 -10.07 17.16 17.42
N GLY A 532 -10.65 16.85 16.26
CA GLY A 532 -10.55 15.55 15.62
C GLY A 532 -9.27 15.32 14.81
N CYS A 533 -8.40 16.32 14.70
CA CYS A 533 -7.20 16.27 13.86
C CYS A 533 -6.14 17.23 14.39
N LEU A 534 -5.42 16.83 15.43
CA LEU A 534 -4.35 17.66 15.99
C LEU A 534 -3.00 17.35 15.33
N LEU A 535 -2.08 18.30 15.45
CA LEU A 535 -0.69 18.16 14.99
C LEU A 535 -0.04 16.90 15.55
N GLU A 536 -0.28 16.59 16.82
CA GLU A 536 0.24 15.40 17.49
C GLU A 536 -0.33 14.10 16.93
N ASP A 537 -1.56 14.09 16.39
CA ASP A 537 -2.15 12.93 15.74
C ASP A 537 -1.43 12.61 14.43
N ILE A 538 -1.11 13.64 13.64
CA ILE A 538 -0.32 13.52 12.41
C ILE A 538 1.11 13.08 12.76
N MET A 539 1.73 13.65 13.78
CA MET A 539 3.07 13.24 14.24
C MET A 539 3.10 11.78 14.68
N LEU A 540 2.05 11.29 15.36
CA LEU A 540 1.95 9.89 15.76
C LEU A 540 1.86 8.95 14.55
N GLU A 541 1.09 9.33 13.53
CA GLU A 541 1.00 8.57 12.30
C GLU A 541 2.33 8.55 11.54
N MET A 542 3.01 9.70 11.45
CA MET A 542 4.37 9.81 10.90
C MET A 542 5.35 8.90 11.65
N ASP A 543 5.30 8.87 12.99
CA ASP A 543 6.13 7.97 13.78
C ASP A 543 5.84 6.51 13.42
N ARG A 544 4.56 6.11 13.39
CA ARG A 544 4.14 4.73 13.11
C ARG A 544 4.69 4.24 11.77
N ILE A 545 4.54 5.03 10.71
CA ILE A 545 4.92 4.61 9.35
C ILE A 545 6.40 4.78 9.02
N LEU A 546 7.14 5.57 9.80
CA LEU A 546 8.57 5.79 9.60
C LEU A 546 9.43 4.68 10.23
N ARG A 547 10.46 4.25 9.51
CA ARG A 547 11.45 3.28 9.99
C ARG A 547 12.34 3.86 11.10
N PRO A 548 12.85 3.03 12.02
CA PRO A 548 13.93 3.46 12.91
C PRO A 548 15.09 4.03 12.11
N GLN A 549 15.67 5.15 12.56
CA GLN A 549 16.69 5.95 11.88
C GLN A 549 16.24 6.64 10.58
N GLY A 550 14.97 6.52 10.19
CA GLY A 550 14.39 7.23 9.07
C GLY A 550 14.30 8.74 9.33
N PHE A 551 14.17 9.49 8.25
CA PHE A 551 14.17 10.95 8.25
C PHE A 551 12.79 11.53 8.01
N ILE A 552 12.57 12.73 8.55
CA ILE A 552 11.40 13.55 8.30
C ILE A 552 11.87 14.93 7.92
N ILE A 553 11.36 15.46 6.82
CA ILE A 553 11.60 16.84 6.38
C ILE A 553 10.29 17.60 6.52
N ILE A 554 10.30 18.68 7.30
CA ILE A 554 9.10 19.49 7.57
C ILE A 554 9.40 20.93 7.20
N ARG A 555 8.67 21.45 6.22
CA ARG A 555 8.63 22.87 5.87
C ARG A 555 7.22 23.37 6.14
N ASP A 556 7.06 24.26 7.09
CA ASP A 556 5.74 24.76 7.52
C ASP A 556 5.87 26.15 8.16
N SER A 557 4.77 26.73 8.64
CA SER A 557 4.80 28.03 9.32
C SER A 557 5.67 28.01 10.58
N GLU A 558 6.24 29.16 10.94
CA GLU A 558 7.15 29.29 12.09
C GLU A 558 6.49 28.84 13.41
N GLN A 559 5.20 29.13 13.60
CA GLN A 559 4.46 28.70 14.78
C GLN A 559 4.38 27.17 14.87
N ILE A 560 4.20 26.50 13.73
CA ILE A 560 4.13 25.04 13.64
C ILE A 560 5.51 24.42 13.84
N THR A 561 6.54 24.91 13.16
CA THR A 561 7.90 24.35 13.28
C THR A 561 8.45 24.52 14.69
N SER A 562 8.15 25.66 15.35
CA SER A 562 8.47 25.88 16.76
C SER A 562 7.78 24.84 17.66
N ARG A 563 6.46 24.65 17.52
CA ARG A 563 5.72 23.63 18.29
C ARG A 563 6.23 22.22 18.05
N ILE A 564 6.56 21.86 16.80
CA ILE A 564 7.12 20.54 16.48
C ILE A 564 8.47 20.36 17.15
N THR A 565 9.33 21.38 17.16
CA THR A 565 10.65 21.34 17.82
C THR A 565 10.51 21.02 19.31
N ASP A 566 9.50 21.58 19.99
CA ASP A 566 9.23 21.34 21.41
C ASP A 566 8.66 19.93 21.68
N VAL A 567 7.83 19.42 20.77
CA VAL A 567 7.07 18.17 20.97
C VAL A 567 7.82 16.93 20.45
N ALA A 568 8.56 17.04 19.36
CA ALA A 568 9.22 15.92 18.69
C ALA A 568 10.17 15.09 19.58
N PRO A 569 10.92 15.68 20.53
CA PRO A 569 11.71 14.87 21.48
C PRO A 569 10.87 13.89 22.31
N LYS A 570 9.59 14.21 22.59
CA LYS A 570 8.65 13.33 23.30
C LYS A 570 8.23 12.11 22.47
N PHE A 571 8.35 12.20 21.15
CA PHE A 571 8.18 11.10 20.19
C PHE A 571 9.49 10.34 19.91
N LEU A 572 10.57 10.64 20.66
CA LEU A 572 11.90 10.07 20.45
C LEU A 572 12.51 10.45 19.09
N TRP A 573 12.24 11.65 18.62
CA TRP A 573 12.86 12.21 17.42
C TRP A 573 14.02 13.15 17.81
N GLU A 574 15.07 13.14 17.01
CA GLU A 574 16.12 14.16 17.01
C GLU A 574 15.75 15.18 15.95
N VAL A 575 15.79 16.48 16.26
CA VAL A 575 15.35 17.53 15.32
C VAL A 575 16.44 18.58 15.19
N GLU A 576 16.74 18.94 13.95
CA GLU A 576 17.59 20.07 13.59
C GLU A 576 16.77 21.07 12.77
N SER A 577 16.89 22.35 13.10
CA SER A 577 16.29 23.44 12.32
C SER A 577 17.34 24.10 11.44
N HIS A 578 17.04 24.24 10.16
CA HIS A 578 17.88 24.88 9.16
C HIS A 578 17.10 25.98 8.45
N LEU A 579 17.77 27.06 8.03
CA LEU A 579 17.13 28.11 7.24
C LEU A 579 17.39 27.86 5.75
N LEU A 580 16.34 27.76 4.95
CA LEU A 580 16.40 27.53 3.50
C LEU A 580 15.44 28.46 2.77
N GLU A 581 15.82 28.88 1.56
CA GLU A 581 14.94 29.69 0.72
C GLU A 581 13.62 28.94 0.41
N ASN A 582 12.52 29.68 0.42
CA ASN A 582 11.22 29.25 -0.07
C ASN A 582 11.01 29.70 -1.52
N GLU A 583 9.85 29.39 -2.08
CA GLU A 583 9.51 29.73 -3.47
C GLU A 583 9.50 31.25 -3.74
N GLN A 584 9.29 32.07 -2.71
CA GLN A 584 9.35 33.54 -2.77
C GLN A 584 10.76 34.09 -2.47
N LYS A 585 11.78 33.22 -2.42
CA LYS A 585 13.17 33.55 -2.09
C LYS A 585 13.35 34.20 -0.71
N LYS A 586 12.45 33.88 0.22
CA LYS A 586 12.58 34.25 1.63
C LYS A 586 13.13 33.06 2.41
N MET A 587 13.90 33.34 3.45
CA MET A 587 14.44 32.29 4.32
C MET A 587 13.35 31.81 5.26
N ASP A 588 13.00 30.53 5.16
CA ASP A 588 12.07 29.84 6.05
C ASP A 588 12.79 28.75 6.85
N SER A 589 12.27 28.45 8.05
CA SER A 589 12.75 27.32 8.85
C SER A 589 12.28 25.99 8.23
N VAL A 590 13.23 25.09 8.03
CA VAL A 590 12.99 23.69 7.64
C VAL A 590 13.55 22.81 8.74
N LEU A 591 12.71 21.91 9.23
CA LEU A 591 13.12 20.91 10.21
C LEU A 591 13.57 19.64 9.49
N ILE A 592 14.75 19.16 9.86
CA ILE A 592 15.23 17.83 9.53
C ILE A 592 15.18 17.01 10.82
N ALA A 593 14.22 16.09 10.91
CA ALA A 593 14.10 15.19 12.05
C ALA A 593 14.57 13.78 11.70
N ARG A 594 15.06 13.07 12.71
CA ARG A 594 15.47 11.66 12.61
C ARG A 594 14.87 10.86 13.76
N LYS A 595 14.17 9.77 13.42
CA LYS A 595 13.60 8.87 14.43
C LYS A 595 14.69 8.04 15.09
N LYS A 596 14.78 8.07 16.42
CA LYS A 596 15.75 7.23 17.15
C LYS A 596 15.42 5.75 16.98
N PHE A 597 16.45 4.91 16.99
CA PHE A 597 16.25 3.47 17.08
C PHE A 597 16.25 3.04 18.55
N TRP A 598 15.12 2.50 18.99
CA TRP A 598 14.86 2.00 20.34
C TRP A 598 14.14 0.66 20.26
N ALA A 599 14.19 -0.14 21.33
CA ALA A 599 13.49 -1.41 21.46
C ALA A 599 13.04 -1.62 22.92
N ILE A 600 11.96 -2.39 23.11
CA ILE A 600 11.58 -2.89 24.44
C ILE A 600 12.54 -4.04 24.77
N LEU A 601 13.29 -3.91 25.87
CA LEU A 601 14.27 -4.89 26.32
C LEU A 601 13.63 -6.08 27.05
#